data_AF-A6KKG1-F1
#
_entry.id   AF-A6KKG1-F1
#
_cell.length_a   1.000
_cell.length_b   1.000
_cell.length_c   1.000
_cell.angle_alpha   90.00
_cell.angle_beta   90.00
_cell.angle_gamma   90.00
#
_symmetry.space_group_name_H-M   'P 1'
#
loop_
_entity.id
_entity.type
_entity.pdbx_description
1 polymer ?
#
loop_
_entity_poly.entity_id
_entity_poly.type
_entity_poly.pdbx_seq_one_letter_code
_entity_poly.pdbx_strand_id
1 'polypeptide(L)'
;MCENQATISSKLQACCDKPVLQKSQCLAEIEHDNIPADLPSIAADFVEDKEKQIKKQTALAELVKHKPKATEDQLKTVMGDFAQFVDKCCKAADKDNCFATEGPNLVARSKEALA
;
A
#
# COMPACT_ATOMS: atom_id res chain seq x y z
N MET A 1 2.52 8.53 -16.81
CA MET A 1 3.29 7.29 -16.54
C MET A 1 4.52 7.20 -17.44
N CYS A 2 4.39 7.06 -18.78
CA CYS A 2 5.55 6.90 -19.67
C CYS A 2 6.53 8.10 -19.69
N GLU A 3 6.04 9.32 -19.49
CA GLU A 3 6.88 10.53 -19.34
C GLU A 3 7.89 10.43 -18.18
N ASN A 4 7.59 9.61 -17.17
CA ASN A 4 8.41 9.41 -15.98
C ASN A 4 8.89 7.95 -15.85
N GLN A 5 8.92 7.19 -16.96
CA GLN A 5 9.14 5.74 -16.95
C GLN A 5 10.41 5.35 -16.18
N ALA A 6 11.53 6.03 -16.43
CA ALA A 6 12.83 5.69 -15.84
C ALA A 6 12.89 5.93 -14.32
N THR A 7 12.06 6.84 -13.80
CA THR A 7 11.96 7.12 -12.36
C THR A 7 11.01 6.16 -11.66
N ILE A 8 10.05 5.58 -12.40
CA ILE A 8 9.03 4.68 -11.85
C ILE A 8 9.51 3.22 -11.87
N SER A 9 10.12 2.79 -12.98
CA SER A 9 10.41 1.38 -13.21
C SER A 9 11.48 1.18 -14.27
N SER A 10 12.38 0.23 -14.02
CA SER A 10 13.36 -0.22 -15.01
C SER A 10 12.73 -1.00 -16.17
N LYS A 11 11.50 -1.52 -15.97
CA LYS A 11 10.82 -2.41 -16.92
C LYS A 11 9.79 -1.69 -17.80
N LEU A 12 9.33 -0.49 -17.40
CA LEU A 12 8.26 0.25 -18.08
C LEU A 12 8.57 0.63 -19.53
N GLN A 13 9.84 0.86 -19.85
CA GLN A 13 10.26 1.33 -21.17
C GLN A 13 9.78 0.42 -22.30
N ALA A 14 9.92 -0.90 -22.12
CA ALA A 14 9.49 -1.88 -23.12
C ALA A 14 7.98 -1.81 -23.44
N CYS A 15 7.15 -1.41 -22.47
CA CYS A 15 5.72 -1.17 -22.71
C CYS A 15 5.44 0.22 -23.28
N CYS A 16 6.18 1.23 -22.86
CA CYS A 16 6.00 2.60 -23.33
C CYS A 16 6.40 2.81 -24.79
N ASP A 17 7.30 1.98 -25.32
CA ASP A 17 7.71 1.99 -26.72
C ASP A 17 6.70 1.28 -27.65
N LYS A 18 5.70 0.57 -27.10
CA LYS A 18 4.66 -0.11 -27.91
C LYS A 18 3.64 0.87 -28.51
N PRO A 19 2.95 0.49 -29.60
CA PRO A 19 1.82 1.26 -30.12
C PRO A 19 0.71 1.48 -29.07
N VAL A 20 0.00 2.60 -29.15
CA VAL A 20 -1.02 3.02 -28.16
C VAL A 20 -1.99 1.89 -27.79
N LEU A 21 -2.49 1.15 -28.79
CA LEU A 21 -3.46 0.07 -28.59
C LEU A 21 -2.90 -1.16 -27.85
N GLN A 22 -1.57 -1.35 -27.84
CA GLN A 22 -0.90 -2.47 -27.17
C GLN A 22 -0.36 -2.09 -25.78
N LYS A 23 -0.29 -0.79 -25.45
CA LYS A 23 0.28 -0.32 -24.19
C LYS A 23 -0.51 -0.84 -22.98
N SER A 24 -1.83 -0.78 -23.03
CA SER A 24 -2.69 -1.20 -21.91
C SER A 24 -2.46 -2.67 -21.53
N GLN A 25 -2.47 -3.56 -22.53
CA GLN A 25 -2.23 -4.98 -22.29
C GLN A 25 -0.80 -5.23 -21.78
N CYS A 26 0.21 -4.58 -22.38
CA CYS A 26 1.59 -4.72 -21.90
C CYS A 26 1.74 -4.29 -20.43
N LEU A 27 1.13 -3.18 -20.03
CA LEU A 27 1.19 -2.70 -18.64
C LEU A 27 0.46 -3.61 -17.66
N ALA A 28 -0.57 -4.33 -18.11
CA ALA A 28 -1.27 -5.30 -17.28
C ALA A 28 -0.44 -6.59 -17.06
N GLU A 29 0.44 -6.92 -18.00
CA GLU A 29 1.25 -8.16 -18.00
C GLU A 29 2.72 -7.92 -17.59
N ILE A 30 3.10 -6.67 -17.32
CA ILE A 30 4.48 -6.32 -16.97
C ILE A 30 4.89 -6.98 -15.65
N GLU A 31 6.11 -7.51 -15.62
CA GLU A 31 6.65 -8.08 -14.39
C GLU A 31 6.96 -7.00 -13.34
N HIS A 32 6.89 -7.38 -12.06
CA HIS A 32 7.28 -6.52 -10.96
C HIS A 32 8.78 -6.15 -11.01
N ASP A 33 9.11 -4.92 -10.63
CA ASP A 33 10.50 -4.52 -10.36
C ASP A 33 11.06 -5.21 -9.11
N ASN A 34 12.38 -5.11 -8.94
CA ASN A 34 13.03 -5.51 -7.70
C ASN A 34 12.58 -4.59 -6.54
N ILE A 35 12.38 -5.18 -5.37
CA ILE A 35 12.07 -4.42 -4.15
C ILE A 35 13.30 -3.62 -3.74
N PRO A 36 13.20 -2.30 -3.52
CA PRO A 36 14.29 -1.52 -2.94
C PRO A 36 14.68 -2.07 -1.56
N ALA A 37 15.99 -2.10 -1.26
CA ALA A 37 16.49 -2.67 0.00
C ALA A 37 16.11 -1.83 1.25
N ASP A 38 15.83 -0.54 1.06
CA ASP A 38 15.56 0.41 2.14
C ASP A 38 14.17 1.04 1.96
N LEU A 39 13.13 0.24 2.27
CA LEU A 39 11.77 0.76 2.34
C LEU A 39 11.55 1.39 3.72
N PRO A 40 11.05 2.64 3.79
CA PRO A 40 10.74 3.26 5.06
C PRO A 40 9.64 2.49 5.77
N SER A 41 9.70 2.45 7.10
CA SER A 41 8.62 1.88 7.91
C SER A 41 7.30 2.59 7.57
N ILE A 42 6.22 1.81 7.52
CA ILE A 42 4.87 2.33 7.26
C ILE A 42 4.41 3.09 8.51
N ALA A 43 4.75 4.38 8.59
CA ALA A 43 4.26 5.29 9.61
C ALA A 43 2.85 5.76 9.23
N ALA A 44 1.88 5.53 10.12
CA ALA A 44 0.53 6.05 9.95
C ALA A 44 0.49 7.51 10.44
N ASP A 45 0.69 8.46 9.53
CA ASP A 45 0.44 9.88 9.81
C ASP A 45 -1.06 10.17 9.69
N PHE A 46 -1.72 10.43 10.82
CA PHE A 46 -3.16 10.72 10.89
C PHE A 46 -3.46 12.19 10.53
N VAL A 47 -4.36 12.41 9.57
CA VAL A 47 -4.73 13.75 9.07
C VAL A 47 -6.26 13.83 8.89
N GLU A 48 -6.81 15.05 8.86
CA GLU A 48 -8.24 15.35 8.79
C GLU A 48 -9.01 14.70 7.60
N ASP A 49 -10.34 14.63 7.73
CA ASP A 49 -11.26 13.79 6.94
C ASP A 49 -11.14 13.90 5.40
N LYS A 50 -10.72 15.06 4.87
CA LYS A 50 -10.60 15.27 3.41
C LYS A 50 -9.42 14.50 2.78
N GLU A 51 -8.40 14.16 3.56
CA GLU A 51 -7.21 13.44 3.07
C GLU A 51 -7.23 11.94 3.37
N LYS A 52 -8.30 11.46 4.02
CA LYS A 52 -8.43 10.07 4.51
C LYS A 52 -8.34 9.03 3.38
N GLN A 53 -8.90 9.31 2.21
CA GLN A 53 -8.83 8.38 1.07
C GLN A 53 -7.43 8.31 0.47
N ILE A 54 -6.74 9.45 0.36
CA ILE A 54 -5.36 9.51 -0.13
C ILE A 54 -4.47 8.72 0.82
N LYS A 55 -4.59 8.93 2.14
CA LYS A 55 -3.81 8.20 3.14
C LYS A 55 -4.07 6.68 3.12
N LYS A 56 -5.31 6.24 2.89
CA LYS A 56 -5.63 4.82 2.68
C LYS A 56 -4.93 4.25 1.45
N GLN A 57 -4.95 4.99 0.34
CA GLN A 57 -4.26 4.60 -0.89
C GLN A 57 -2.74 4.59 -0.69
N THR A 58 -2.18 5.55 0.04
CA THR A 58 -0.76 5.57 0.41
C THR A 58 -0.40 4.36 1.27
N ALA A 59 -1.19 4.03 2.29
CA ALA A 59 -0.96 2.86 3.13
C ALA A 59 -0.99 1.56 2.33
N LEU A 60 -1.94 1.42 1.39
CA LEU A 60 -1.99 0.27 0.49
C LEU A 60 -0.77 0.20 -0.43
N ALA A 61 -0.35 1.34 -1.00
CA ALA A 61 0.84 1.39 -1.86
C ALA A 61 2.11 0.98 -1.10
N GLU A 62 2.29 1.47 0.13
CA GLU A 62 3.40 1.07 0.98
C GLU A 62 3.33 -0.42 1.37
N LEU A 63 2.13 -0.94 1.65
CA LEU A 63 1.95 -2.35 1.96
C LEU A 63 2.35 -3.26 0.79
N VAL A 64 1.93 -2.91 -0.44
CA VAL A 64 2.29 -3.65 -1.66
C VAL A 64 3.79 -3.61 -1.91
N LYS A 65 4.45 -2.47 -1.66
CA LYS A 65 5.93 -2.38 -1.77
C LYS A 65 6.64 -3.32 -0.81
N HIS A 66 6.16 -3.42 0.44
CA HIS A 66 6.74 -4.31 1.46
C HIS A 66 6.39 -5.79 1.24
N LYS A 67 5.26 -6.07 0.59
CA LYS A 67 4.72 -7.42 0.38
C LYS A 67 4.22 -7.60 -1.06
N PRO A 68 5.10 -7.53 -2.08
CA PRO A 68 4.67 -7.54 -3.48
C PRO A 68 4.17 -8.90 -3.98
N LYS A 69 4.25 -9.93 -3.15
CA LYS A 69 3.68 -11.27 -3.42
C LYS A 69 2.34 -11.50 -2.71
N ALA A 70 1.86 -10.53 -1.93
CA ALA A 70 0.56 -10.63 -1.29
C ALA A 70 -0.55 -10.70 -2.35
N THR A 71 -1.50 -11.60 -2.13
CA THR A 71 -2.69 -11.69 -2.97
C THR A 71 -3.62 -10.51 -2.73
N GLU A 72 -4.51 -10.25 -3.69
CA GLU A 72 -5.53 -9.20 -3.55
C GLU A 72 -6.40 -9.40 -2.29
N ASP A 73 -6.74 -10.64 -1.96
CA ASP A 73 -7.56 -10.96 -0.79
C ASP A 73 -6.81 -10.74 0.54
N GLN A 74 -5.51 -11.08 0.59
CA GLN A 74 -4.68 -10.76 1.75
C GLN A 74 -4.56 -9.24 1.95
N LEU A 75 -4.34 -8.48 0.88
CA LEU A 75 -4.29 -7.02 0.93
C LEU A 75 -5.62 -6.41 1.38
N LYS A 76 -6.75 -6.89 0.85
CA LYS A 76 -8.09 -6.46 1.27
C LYS A 76 -8.34 -6.73 2.75
N THR A 77 -7.93 -7.90 3.24
CA THR A 77 -8.07 -8.28 4.64
C THR A 77 -7.31 -7.31 5.53
N VAL A 78 -6.03 -7.09 5.25
CA VAL A 78 -5.19 -6.18 6.05
C VAL A 78 -5.68 -4.73 5.99
N MET A 79 -6.12 -4.25 4.82
CA MET A 79 -6.67 -2.89 4.71
C MET A 79 -8.03 -2.75 5.38
N GLY A 80 -8.82 -3.81 5.42
CA GLY A 80 -10.07 -3.89 6.19
C GLY A 80 -9.81 -3.78 7.68
N ASP A 81 -8.87 -4.57 8.20
CA ASP A 81 -8.45 -4.54 9.60
C ASP A 81 -7.86 -3.18 9.99
N PHE A 82 -7.05 -2.58 9.11
CA PHE A 82 -6.53 -1.23 9.30
C PHE A 82 -7.66 -0.20 9.38
N ALA A 83 -8.65 -0.27 8.48
CA ALA A 83 -9.78 0.65 8.51
C ALA A 83 -10.63 0.50 9.79
N GLN A 84 -10.85 -0.72 10.27
CA GLN A 84 -11.56 -0.99 11.52
C GLN A 84 -10.77 -0.49 12.74
N PHE A 85 -9.46 -0.73 12.77
CA PHE A 85 -8.57 -0.21 13.80
C PHE A 85 -8.61 1.31 13.89
N VAL A 86 -8.49 2.00 12.75
CA VAL A 86 -8.58 3.46 12.70
C VAL A 86 -9.95 3.94 13.17
N ASP A 87 -11.05 3.34 12.71
CA ASP A 87 -12.39 3.72 13.15
C ASP A 87 -12.59 3.54 14.67
N LYS A 88 -12.14 2.40 15.21
CA LYS A 88 -12.16 2.10 16.66
C LYS A 88 -11.39 3.15 17.46
N CYS A 89 -10.13 3.41 17.11
CA CYS A 89 -9.29 4.31 17.88
C CYS A 89 -9.62 5.80 17.68
N CYS A 90 -10.16 6.19 16.53
CA CYS A 90 -10.67 7.56 16.35
C CYS A 90 -11.92 7.86 17.20
N LYS A 91 -12.71 6.84 17.57
CA LYS A 91 -13.91 6.96 18.43
C LYS A 91 -13.61 6.78 19.93
N ALA A 92 -12.39 6.38 20.28
CA ALA A 92 -12.00 6.19 21.68
C ALA A 92 -11.89 7.52 22.43
N ALA A 93 -12.17 7.49 23.75
CA ALA A 93 -12.01 8.65 24.63
C ALA A 93 -10.54 9.06 24.76
N ASP A 94 -9.64 8.07 24.87
CA ASP A 94 -8.19 8.25 24.83
C ASP A 94 -7.64 7.62 23.54
N LYS A 95 -7.49 8.47 22.51
CA LYS A 95 -7.07 8.05 21.17
C LYS A 95 -5.62 7.58 21.19
N ASP A 96 -4.73 8.34 21.82
CA ASP A 96 -3.29 8.06 21.83
C ASP A 96 -3.00 6.71 22.50
N ASN A 97 -3.65 6.44 23.64
CA ASN A 97 -3.53 5.14 24.30
C ASN A 97 -4.13 4.01 23.46
N CYS A 98 -5.26 4.23 22.76
CA CYS A 98 -5.83 3.23 21.86
C CYS A 98 -4.85 2.88 20.74
N PHE A 99 -4.30 3.87 20.05
CA PHE A 99 -3.35 3.64 18.96
C PHE A 99 -2.07 2.94 19.46
N ALA A 100 -1.55 3.33 20.63
CA ALA A 100 -0.36 2.72 21.23
C ALA A 100 -0.58 1.25 21.61
N THR A 101 -1.76 0.90 22.10
CA THR A 101 -2.08 -0.47 22.57
C THR A 101 -2.56 -1.39 21.45
N GLU A 102 -3.39 -0.90 20.54
CA GLU A 102 -4.00 -1.69 19.46
C GLU A 102 -3.11 -1.74 18.21
N GLY A 103 -2.21 -0.77 18.02
CA GLY A 103 -1.27 -0.72 16.89
C GLY A 103 -0.40 -1.97 16.76
N PRO A 104 0.29 -2.43 17.82
CA PRO A 104 1.06 -3.67 17.79
C PRO A 104 0.22 -4.90 17.42
N ASN A 105 -1.03 -4.97 17.89
CA ASN A 105 -1.95 -6.07 17.58
C ASN A 105 -2.36 -6.09 16.10
N LEU A 106 -2.56 -4.91 15.50
CA LEU A 106 -2.78 -4.81 14.05
C LEU A 106 -1.54 -5.28 13.29
N VAL A 107 -0.34 -4.83 13.65
CA VAL A 107 0.91 -5.23 12.99
C VAL A 107 1.12 -6.74 13.04
N ALA A 108 0.85 -7.38 14.18
CA ALA A 108 0.97 -8.83 14.33
C ALA A 108 0.02 -9.58 13.37
N ARG A 109 -1.28 -9.24 13.39
CA ARG A 109 -2.29 -9.84 12.50
C ARG A 109 -2.00 -9.61 11.02
N SER A 110 -1.54 -8.41 10.66
CA SER A 110 -1.14 -8.12 9.28
C SER A 110 0.03 -8.98 8.83
N LYS A 111 1.01 -9.25 9.70
CA LYS A 111 2.14 -10.13 9.37
C LYS A 111 1.69 -11.57 9.16
N GLU A 112 0.75 -12.06 9.97
CA GLU A 112 0.17 -13.40 9.83
C GLU A 112 -0.67 -13.54 8.56
N ALA A 113 -1.48 -12.53 8.24
CA ALA A 113 -2.28 -12.50 7.03
C ALA A 113 -1.44 -12.39 5.74
N LEU A 114 -0.24 -11.81 5.83
CA LEU A 114 0.70 -11.60 4.72
C LEU A 114 1.91 -12.56 4.78
N ALA A 115 1.80 -13.65 5.54
CA ALA A 115 2.72 -14.77 5.50
C ALA A 115 2.47 -15.63 4.26
#